data_AF-A0A2Z6PHA0-F1
#
_entry.id   AF-A0A2Z6PHA0-F1
#
_cell.length_a   1.000
_cell.length_b   1.000
_cell.length_c   1.000
_cell.angle_alpha   90.00
_cell.angle_beta   90.00
_cell.angle_gamma   90.00
#
_symmetry.space_group_name_H-M   'P 1'
#
loop_
_entity.id
_entity.type
_entity.pdbx_description
1 polymer ?
#
loop_
_entity_poly.entity_id
_entity_poly.type
_entity_poly.pdbx_seq_one_letter_code
_entity_poly.pdbx_strand_id
1 'polypeptide(L)' 'MAPQMAIVSETGERVDVNDVNINTILAVKAGDAVPLDGIVVEGKCEVDEKMLTGESFPVTKELDSLVWAGTINMNG' A
#
# COMPACT_ATOMS: atom_id res chain seq x y z
N MET A 1 -10.99 5.64 -1.36
CA MET A 1 -10.36 6.94 -1.04
C MET A 1 -9.06 6.63 -0.32
N ALA A 2 -7.93 7.19 -0.76
CA ALA A 2 -6.64 6.93 -0.13
C ALA A 2 -6.56 7.58 1.27
N PRO A 3 -5.89 6.95 2.24
CA PRO A 3 -5.72 7.52 3.57
C PRO A 3 -4.76 8.72 3.55
N GLN A 4 -4.96 9.65 4.49
CA GLN A 4 -4.10 10.83 4.65
C GLN A 4 -2.90 10.59 5.57
N MET A 5 -2.82 9.40 6.18
CA MET A 5 -1.74 9.00 7.07
C MET A 5 -1.07 7.74 6.54
N ALA A 6 0.24 7.64 6.72
CA ALA A 6 1.03 6.46 6.47
C ALA A 6 1.74 6.00 7.75
N ILE A 7 2.13 4.72 7.80
CA ILE A 7 2.96 4.17 8.86
C ILE A 7 4.36 3.93 8.30
N VAL A 8 5.38 4.56 8.88
CA VAL A 8 6.78 4.32 8.50
C VAL A 8 7.19 2.93 8.99
N SER A 9 7.73 2.09 8.10
CA SER A 9 8.03 0.69 8.43
C SER A 9 9.10 0.56 9.52
N GLU A 10 10.15 1.38 9.46
CA GLU A 10 11.29 1.32 10.40
C GLU A 10 10.91 1.72 11.83
N THR A 11 10.04 2.73 11.98
CA THR A 11 9.72 3.32 13.30
C THR A 11 8.34 2.95 13.82
N GLY A 12 7.43 2.52 12.95
CA GLY A 12 6.01 2.35 13.25
C GLY A 12 5.26 3.68 13.46
N GLU A 13 5.92 4.82 13.20
CA GLU A 13 5.33 6.15 13.39
C GLU A 13 4.27 6.46 12.33
N ARG A 14 3.21 7.14 12.75
CA ARG A 14 2.18 7.66 11.86
C ARG A 14 2.54 9.07 11.42
N VAL A 15 2.67 9.26 10.11
CA VAL A 15 2.99 10.55 9.47
C VAL A 15 1.94 10.93 8.46
N ASP A 16 1.77 12.22 8.19
CA ASP A 16 0.93 12.69 7.08
C ASP A 16 1.58 12.26 5.75
N VAL A 17 0.76 11.84 4.79
CA VAL A 17 1.27 11.40 3.47
C VAL A 17 2.03 12.51 2.73
N ASN A 18 1.75 13.78 3.03
CA ASN A 18 2.47 14.92 2.45
C ASN A 18 3.90 15.08 3.01
N ASP A 19 4.18 14.51 4.18
CA ASP A 19 5.51 14.54 4.82
C ASP A 19 6.36 13.32 4.42
N VAL A 20 5.81 12.39 3.64
CA VAL A 20 6.52 11.19 3.17
C VAL A 20 7.46 11.56 2.02
N ASN A 21 8.76 11.33 2.22
CA ASN A 21 9.77 11.54 1.18
C ASN A 21 9.86 10.34 0.22
N ILE A 22 10.34 10.57 -1.01
CA ILE A 22 10.66 9.50 -1.96
C ILE A 22 11.65 8.52 -1.31
N ASN A 23 11.46 7.22 -1.57
CA ASN A 23 12.19 6.09 -0.97
C ASN A 23 11.90 5.81 0.51
N THR A 24 10.93 6.49 1.13
CA THR A 24 10.44 6.07 2.46
C THR A 24 9.72 4.74 2.34
N ILE A 25 10.07 3.76 3.19
CA ILE A 25 9.39 2.47 3.25
C ILE A 25 8.20 2.58 4.21
N LEU A 26 7.01 2.29 3.69
CA LEU A 26 5.77 2.34 4.44
C LEU A 26 5.26 0.93 4.75
N ALA A 27 4.75 0.73 5.97
CA ALA A 27 4.09 -0.50 6.36
C ALA A 27 2.60 -0.43 6.04
N VAL A 28 2.08 -1.44 5.35
CA VAL A 28 0.65 -1.58 5.03
C VAL A 28 0.20 -2.97 5.47
N LYS A 29 -0.65 -3.03 6.49
CA LYS A 29 -1.13 -4.31 7.05
C LYS A 29 -2.32 -4.84 6.26
N ALA A 30 -2.59 -6.14 6.37
CA ALA A 30 -3.86 -6.70 5.93
C ALA A 30 -5.06 -5.91 6.48
N GLY A 31 -5.97 -5.53 5.59
CA GLY A 31 -7.15 -4.71 5.84
C GLY A 31 -6.93 -3.21 5.63
N ASP A 32 -5.68 -2.73 5.56
CA ASP A 32 -5.39 -1.31 5.37
C ASP A 32 -5.34 -0.94 3.88
N ALA A 33 -5.70 0.31 3.60
CA ALA A 33 -5.55 0.89 2.28
C ALA A 33 -4.10 1.37 2.07
N VAL A 34 -3.58 1.17 0.86
CA VAL A 34 -2.28 1.68 0.44
C VAL A 34 -2.32 3.22 0.47
N PRO A 35 -1.42 3.90 1.20
CA PRO A 35 -1.47 5.36 1.36
C PRO A 35 -0.98 6.14 0.15
N LEU A 36 0.01 5.62 -0.57
CA LEU A 36 0.69 6.28 -1.68
C LEU A 36 1.03 5.24 -2.76
N ASP A 37 1.10 5.70 -4.01
CA ASP A 37 1.61 4.87 -5.10
C ASP A 37 3.06 4.44 -4.81
N GLY A 38 3.41 3.22 -5.18
CA GLY A 38 4.74 2.71 -4.90
C GLY A 38 5.01 1.33 -5.48
N ILE A 39 6.07 0.73 -4.97
CA ILE A 39 6.54 -0.60 -5.34
C ILE A 39 6.70 -1.44 -4.08
N VAL A 40 6.33 -2.72 -4.16
CA VAL A 40 6.54 -3.66 -3.05
C VAL A 40 8.03 -3.96 -2.94
N VAL A 41 8.61 -3.62 -1.79
CA VAL A 41 10.02 -3.88 -1.48
C VAL A 41 10.22 -5.06 -0.52
N GLU A 42 9.15 -5.49 0.16
CA GLU A 42 9.15 -6.63 1.08
C GLU A 42 7.74 -7.22 1.20
N GLY A 43 7.66 -8.54 1.40
CA GLY A 43 6.41 -9.26 1.62
C GLY A 43 5.71 -9.72 0.33
N LYS A 44 4.55 -10.33 0.53
CA LYS A 44 3.65 -10.81 -0.52
C LYS A 44 2.22 -10.69 -0.04
N CYS A 45 1.35 -10.13 -0.86
CA CYS A 45 -0.05 -9.91 -0.52
C CYS A 45 -0.97 -10.03 -1.74
N GLU A 46 -2.27 -10.02 -1.49
CA GLU A 46 -3.30 -9.80 -2.49
C GLU A 46 -3.92 -8.42 -2.27
N VAL A 47 -4.08 -7.64 -3.33
CA VAL A 47 -4.60 -6.28 -3.28
C VAL A 47 -5.91 -6.19 -4.05
N ASP A 48 -6.94 -5.59 -3.45
CA ASP A 48 -8.19 -5.24 -4.14
C ASP A 48 -8.01 -3.94 -4.93
N GLU A 49 -7.85 -4.08 -6.25
CA GLU A 49 -7.72 -2.97 -7.20
C GLU A 49 -9.03 -2.70 -7.97
N LYS A 50 -10.15 -3.33 -7.59
CA LYS A 50 -11.43 -3.22 -8.30
C LYS A 50 -11.88 -1.78 -8.49
N MET A 51 -11.65 -0.94 -7.49
CA MET A 51 -12.01 0.48 -7.51
C MET A 51 -11.20 1.30 -8.54
N LEU A 52 -10.04 0.80 -8.96
CA LEU A 52 -9.13 1.49 -9.88
C LEU A 52 -9.15 0.88 -11.28
N THR A 53 -9.00 -0.45 -11.39
CA THR A 53 -8.85 -1.16 -12.66
C THR A 53 -10.15 -1.80 -13.15
N GLY A 54 -11.12 -2.00 -12.25
CA GLY A 54 -12.35 -2.76 -12.53
C GLY A 54 -12.17 -4.27 -12.51
N GLU A 55 -10.98 -4.77 -12.16
CA GLU A 55 -10.74 -6.20 -12.03
C GLU A 55 -11.57 -6.80 -10.89
N SER A 56 -12.15 -7.97 -11.13
CA SER A 56 -13.10 -8.59 -10.20
C SER A 56 -12.43 -9.45 -9.13
N PHE A 57 -11.17 -9.83 -9.33
CA PHE A 57 -10.40 -10.65 -8.39
C PHE A 57 -9.22 -9.84 -7.84
N PRO A 58 -8.84 -10.05 -6.57
CA PRO A 58 -7.62 -9.46 -6.01
C PRO A 58 -6.40 -9.80 -6.86
N VAL A 59 -5.47 -8.85 -6.94
CA VAL A 59 -4.23 -9.00 -7.69
C VAL A 59 -3.11 -9.36 -6.74
N THR A 60 -2.38 -10.44 -7.01
CA THR A 60 -1.20 -10.79 -6.24
C THR A 60 -0.10 -9.75 -6.45
N LYS A 61 0.47 -9.26 -5.35
CA LYS A 61 1.62 -8.37 -5.32
C LYS A 61 2.76 -9.06 -4.57
N GLU A 62 3.91 -9.07 -5.20
CA GLU A 62 5.17 -9.57 -4.66
C GLU A 62 6.28 -8.56 -4.92
N LEU A 63 7.52 -8.88 -4.56
CA LEU A 63 8.67 -7.99 -4.79
C LEU A 63 8.65 -7.39 -6.21
N ASP A 64 8.90 -6.09 -6.30
CA ASP A 64 8.87 -5.28 -7.52
C ASP A 64 7.49 -5.06 -8.16
N SER A 65 6.40 -5.54 -7.54
CA SER A 65 5.04 -5.24 -8.00
C SER A 65 4.64 -3.79 -7.71
N LEU A 66 3.98 -3.14 -8.66
CA LEU A 66 3.38 -1.83 -8.46
C LEU A 66 2.12 -1.92 -7.59
N VAL A 67 1.95 -0.95 -6.71
CA VAL A 67 0.76 -0.76 -5.87
C VAL A 67 0.29 0.69 -5.97
N TRP A 68 -1.03 0.87 -5.84
CA TRP A 68 -1.68 2.15 -6.08
C TRP A 68 -2.38 2.66 -4.83
N ALA A 69 -2.34 3.97 -4.61
CA ALA A 69 -2.99 4.62 -3.49
C ALA A 69 -4.49 4.34 -3.47
N GLY A 70 -5.00 3.96 -2.30
CA GLY A 70 -6.42 3.69 -2.07
C GLY A 70 -6.91 2.30 -2.45
N THR A 71 -6.04 1.43 -2.99
CA THR A 71 -6.31 -0.02 -3.07
C THR A 71 -6.13 -0.65 -1.69
N ILE A 72 -6.75 -1.81 -1.46
CA ILE A 72 -6.79 -2.42 -0.12
C ILE A 72 -5.88 -3.65 -0.10
N ASN A 73 -4.95 -3.69 0.84
CA ASN A 73 -4.22 -4.92 1.13
C ASN A 73 -5.16 -5.92 1.81
N MET A 74 -5.40 -7.07 1.19
CA MET A 74 -6.37 -8.07 1.69
C MET A 74 -5.74 -9.07 2.66
N ASN A 75 -4.43 -9.33 2.55
CA ASN A 75 -3.72 -10.31 3.38
C ASN A 75 -2.20 -10.04 3.43
N GLY A 76 -1.50 -10.67 4.38
CA GLY A 76 -0.07 -10.45 4.59
C GLY A 76 0.21 -9.43 5.69
#